data_AF-A0A2H1V4Q4-F1
#
_entry.id   AF-A0A2H1V4Q4-F1
#
_cell.length_a   1.000
_cell.length_b   1.000
_cell.length_c   1.000
_cell.angle_alpha   90.00
_cell.angle_beta   90.00
_cell.angle_gamma   90.00
#
_symmetry.space_group_name_H-M   'P 1'
#
loop_
_entity.id
_entity.type
_entity.pdbx_description
1 polymer ?
#
loop_
_entity_poly.entity_id
_entity_poly.type
_entity_poly.pdbx_seq_one_letter_code
_entity_poly.pdbx_strand_id
1 'polypeptide(L)'
;MSVVKGKLVKMEVVQVGDYEFTKQDIIGHGAFAMVYKGRKRKNPSQSVAVKVVTKKGLQKASEILVKEIKILRELTALHHTNLVAMHDCMDSTSYVYVVME
;
A
#
# COMPACT_ATOMS: atom_id res chain seq x y z
N MET A 1 -17.23 0.20 -9.53
CA MET A 1 -17.57 -0.68 -10.67
C MET A 1 -16.90 -0.09 -11.87
N SER A 2 -16.18 -0.89 -12.67
CA SER A 2 -15.57 -0.42 -13.92
C SER A 2 -16.04 -1.31 -15.06
N VAL A 3 -16.48 -0.69 -16.15
CA VAL A 3 -16.89 -1.39 -17.37
C VAL A 3 -15.63 -1.57 -18.23
N VAL A 4 -15.16 -2.81 -18.36
CA VAL A 4 -14.09 -3.14 -19.30
C VAL A 4 -14.68 -4.12 -20.31
N LYS A 5 -14.77 -3.70 -21.59
CA LYS A 5 -15.28 -4.50 -22.71
C LYS A 5 -16.68 -5.11 -22.49
N GLY A 6 -17.63 -4.31 -22.00
CA GLY A 6 -19.05 -4.68 -21.93
C GLY A 6 -19.41 -5.76 -20.89
N LYS A 7 -18.45 -6.23 -20.08
CA LYS A 7 -18.69 -7.19 -18.99
C LYS A 7 -18.62 -6.46 -17.65
N LEU A 8 -19.65 -6.61 -16.83
CA LEU A 8 -19.63 -6.14 -15.44
C LEU A 8 -18.61 -6.98 -14.66
N VAL A 9 -17.44 -6.43 -14.37
CA VAL A 9 -16.45 -7.08 -13.50
C VAL A 9 -16.64 -6.53 -12.09
N LYS A 10 -16.96 -7.41 -11.15
CA LYS A 10 -16.97 -7.08 -9.73
C LYS A 10 -15.52 -6.76 -9.32
N MET A 11 -15.22 -5.48 -9.12
CA MET A 11 -13.91 -5.07 -8.60
C MET A 11 -13.77 -5.59 -7.17
N GLU A 12 -12.78 -6.44 -6.95
CA GLU A 12 -12.40 -6.92 -5.63
C GLU A 12 -11.72 -5.76 -4.89
N VAL A 13 -12.42 -5.20 -3.91
CA VAL A 13 -11.88 -4.17 -3.01
C VAL A 13 -11.19 -4.89 -1.86
N VAL A 14 -9.90 -4.61 -1.70
CA VAL A 14 -9.10 -5.09 -0.57
C VAL A 14 -9.15 -4.03 0.52
N GLN A 15 -9.57 -4.44 1.72
CA GLN A 15 -9.58 -3.57 2.89
C GLN A 15 -8.37 -3.86 3.77
N VAL A 16 -7.70 -2.79 4.21
CA VAL A 16 -6.56 -2.86 5.13
C VAL A 16 -6.77 -1.80 6.20
N GLY A 17 -7.29 -2.21 7.35
CA GLY A 17 -7.73 -1.31 8.43
C GLY A 17 -8.67 -0.21 7.94
N ASP A 18 -8.23 1.05 8.05
CA ASP A 18 -8.98 2.24 7.64
C ASP A 18 -8.84 2.59 6.15
N TYR A 19 -8.11 1.79 5.38
CA TYR A 19 -7.85 2.01 3.95
C TYR A 19 -8.45 0.92 3.08
N GLU A 20 -8.64 1.25 1.81
CA GLU A 20 -9.03 0.28 0.79
C GLU A 20 -8.36 0.59 -0.54
N PHE A 21 -8.12 -0.45 -1.33
CA PHE A 21 -7.57 -0.34 -2.69
C PHE A 21 -8.13 -1.46 -3.58
N THR A 22 -7.88 -1.36 -4.88
CA THR A 22 -8.21 -2.42 -5.83
C THR A 22 -6.95 -2.89 -6.54
N LYS A 23 -6.88 -4.18 -6.89
CA LYS A 23 -5.70 -4.71 -7.61
C LYS A 23 -5.56 -4.16 -9.03
N GLN A 24 -6.63 -3.59 -9.58
CA GLN A 24 -6.64 -2.92 -10.88
C GLN A 24 -5.91 -1.58 -10.85
N ASP A 25 -5.87 -0.91 -9.70
CA ASP A 25 -5.26 0.41 -9.53
C ASP A 25 -3.78 0.31 -9.18
N ILE A 26 -3.03 -0.54 -9.90
CA ILE A 26 -1.58 -0.67 -9.71
C ILE A 26 -0.87 0.62 -10.18
N ILE A 27 0.02 1.15 -9.34
CA ILE A 27 0.84 2.32 -9.65
C ILE A 27 2.35 2.03 -9.60
N GLY A 28 2.74 0.87 -9.07
CA GLY A 28 4.13 0.46 -9.03
C GLY A 28 4.32 -1.04 -8.89
N HIS A 29 5.40 -1.55 -9.45
CA HIS A 29 5.81 -2.94 -9.36
C HIS A 29 7.31 -3.00 -9.02
N GLY A 30 7.67 -3.81 -8.03
CA GLY A 30 9.04 -4.07 -7.65
C GLY A 30 9.28 -5.55 -7.37
N ALA A 31 10.54 -5.91 -7.13
CA ALA A 31 10.96 -7.31 -6.97
C ALA A 31 10.20 -8.08 -5.87
N PHE A 32 9.77 -7.38 -4.81
CA PHE A 32 9.12 -8.00 -3.64
C PHE A 32 7.78 -7.36 -3.27
N ALA A 33 7.35 -6.35 -4.02
CA ALA A 33 6.22 -5.52 -3.63
C ALA A 33 5.41 -5.03 -4.84
N MET A 34 4.12 -4.89 -4.62
CA MET A 34 3.18 -4.21 -5.52
C MET A 34 2.72 -2.94 -4.82
N VAL A 35 2.60 -1.84 -5.55
CA VAL A 35 2.05 -0.59 -5.02
C VAL A 35 0.75 -0.29 -5.74
N TYR A 36 -0.32 -0.11 -4.98
CA TYR A 36 -1.64 0.21 -5.50
C TYR A 36 -2.07 1.59 -5.03
N LYS A 37 -2.81 2.31 -5.88
CA LYS A 37 -3.55 3.48 -5.44
C LYS A 37 -4.75 3.03 -4.61
N GLY A 38 -4.85 3.58 -3.41
CA GLY A 38 -5.95 3.35 -2.49
C GLY A 38 -6.54 4.66 -1.99
N ARG A 39 -7.41 4.56 -0.98
CA ARG A 39 -8.02 5.70 -0.29
C ARG A 39 -8.38 5.36 1.14
N LYS A 40 -8.63 6.37 1.97
CA LYS A 40 -9.27 6.16 3.28
C LYS A 40 -10.74 5.77 3.11
N ARG A 41 -11.18 4.78 3.88
CA ARG A 41 -12.57 4.28 3.86
C ARG A 41 -13.57 5.33 4.34
N LYS A 42 -13.23 6.06 5.39
CA LYS A 42 -14.08 7.13 5.97
C LYS A 42 -14.03 8.43 5.17
N ASN A 43 -12.98 8.65 4.38
CA ASN A 43 -12.82 9.84 3.56
C ASN A 43 -12.24 9.49 2.18
N PRO A 44 -13.09 9.12 1.21
CA PRO A 44 -12.65 8.64 -0.10
C PRO A 44 -11.87 9.64 -0.95
N SER A 45 -11.91 10.95 -0.63
CA SER A 45 -11.11 11.98 -1.32
C SER A 45 -9.63 11.92 -0.93
N GLN A 46 -9.31 11.36 0.23
CA GLN A 46 -7.94 11.17 0.67
C GLN A 46 -7.37 9.90 0.02
N SER A 47 -6.68 10.09 -1.10
CA SER A 47 -5.91 9.04 -1.78
C SER A 47 -4.68 8.65 -0.95
N VAL A 48 -4.22 7.42 -1.14
CA VAL A 48 -3.00 6.88 -0.53
C VAL A 48 -2.31 5.93 -1.51
N ALA A 49 -1.02 5.67 -1.31
CA ALA A 49 -0.32 4.53 -1.89
C ALA A 49 -0.26 3.36 -0.90
N VAL A 50 -0.66 2.16 -1.33
CA VAL A 50 -0.60 0.93 -0.53
C VAL A 50 0.45 0.00 -1.11
N LYS A 51 1.61 -0.08 -0.45
CA LYS A 51 2.67 -1.04 -0.79
C LYS A 51 2.39 -2.36 -0.11
N VAL A 52 2.15 -3.40 -0.91
CA VAL A 52 1.87 -4.77 -0.49
C VAL A 52 3.12 -5.60 -0.70
N VAL A 53 3.71 -6.11 0.40
CA VAL A 53 4.93 -6.92 0.38
C VAL A 53 4.57 -8.35 0.75
N THR A 54 4.97 -9.32 -0.08
CA THR A 54 4.72 -10.75 0.19
C THR A 54 5.72 -11.31 1.19
N LYS A 55 5.23 -11.98 2.25
CA LYS A 55 6.10 -12.71 3.20
C LYS A 55 6.72 -13.97 2.59
N LYS A 56 6.18 -14.48 1.49
CA LYS A 56 6.74 -15.63 0.77
C LYS A 56 8.04 -15.19 0.06
N GLY A 57 9.18 -15.73 0.52
CA GLY A 57 10.52 -15.38 0.00
C GLY A 57 11.24 -14.25 0.75
N LEU A 58 10.71 -13.84 1.91
CA LEU A 58 11.14 -12.63 2.61
C LEU A 58 12.44 -12.76 3.44
N GLN A 59 13.20 -13.86 3.37
CA GLN A 59 14.38 -14.00 4.24
C GLN A 59 15.41 -12.87 4.07
N LYS A 60 15.62 -12.37 2.83
CA LYS A 60 16.47 -11.20 2.56
C LYS A 60 15.68 -9.88 2.52
N ALA A 61 14.41 -9.93 2.09
CA ALA A 61 13.58 -8.74 1.97
C ALA A 61 13.03 -8.23 3.32
N SER A 62 13.09 -9.05 4.38
CA SER A 62 12.60 -8.69 5.72
C SER A 62 13.42 -7.57 6.33
N GLU A 63 14.75 -7.68 6.30
CA GLU A 63 15.65 -6.64 6.81
C GLU A 63 15.52 -5.33 6.04
N ILE A 64 15.38 -5.43 4.71
CA ILE A 64 15.19 -4.27 3.84
C ILE A 64 13.87 -3.57 4.19
N LEU A 65 12.79 -4.33 4.32
CA LEU A 65 11.47 -3.80 4.67
C LEU A 65 11.46 -3.15 6.07
N VAL A 66 12.09 -3.79 7.06
CA VAL A 66 12.20 -3.25 8.41
C VAL A 66 12.98 -1.94 8.41
N LYS A 67 14.10 -1.87 7.69
CA LYS A 67 14.87 -0.63 7.51
C LYS A 67 14.04 0.44 6.80
N GLU A 68 13.35 0.09 5.73
CA GLU A 68 12.49 1.01 4.97
C GLU A 68 11.39 1.61 5.85
N ILE A 69 10.64 0.77 6.59
CA ILE A 69 9.60 1.24 7.51
C ILE A 69 10.20 2.15 8.59
N LYS A 70 11.36 1.80 9.15
CA LYS A 70 12.03 2.62 10.17
C LYS A 70 12.40 4.00 9.62
N ILE A 71 13.08 4.05 8.47
CA ILE A 71 13.49 5.29 7.82
C ILE A 71 12.25 6.13 7.47
N LEU A 72 11.23 5.53 6.85
CA LEU A 72 10.01 6.25 6.48
C LEU A 72 9.30 6.84 7.71
N ARG A 73 9.25 6.12 8.84
CA ARG A 73 8.69 6.64 10.08
C ARG A 73 9.47 7.85 10.61
N GLU A 74 10.80 7.77 10.61
CA GLU A 74 11.66 8.88 11.04
C GLU A 74 11.51 10.10 10.11
N LEU A 75 11.48 9.89 8.79
CA LEU A 75 11.29 10.97 7.81
C LEU A 75 9.89 11.59 7.90
N THR A 76 8.86 10.79 8.19
CA THR A 76 7.49 11.29 8.36
C THR A 76 7.39 12.28 9.52
N ALA A 77 8.14 12.05 10.60
CA ALA A 77 8.18 12.95 11.75
C ALA A 77 8.77 14.34 11.43
N LEU A 78 9.48 14.48 10.30
CA LEU A 78 10.01 15.76 9.84
C LEU A 78 8.95 16.62 9.12
N HIS A 79 7.78 16.06 8.77
CA HIS A 79 6.66 16.77 8.13
C HIS A 79 7.08 17.61 6.90
N HIS A 80 7.85 17.02 5.99
CA HIS A 80 8.43 17.73 4.86
C HIS A 80 7.71 17.42 3.54
N THR A 81 7.29 18.45 2.80
CA THR A 81 6.49 18.33 1.56
C THR A 81 7.14 17.52 0.43
N ASN A 82 8.47 17.40 0.41
CA ASN A 82 9.19 16.63 -0.62
C ASN A 82 9.58 15.21 -0.18
N LEU A 83 9.08 14.75 0.97
CA LEU A 83 9.32 13.40 1.48
C LEU A 83 7.99 12.69 1.67
N VAL A 84 7.91 11.46 1.16
CA VAL A 84 6.72 10.63 1.29
C VAL A 84 6.48 10.32 2.77
N ALA A 85 5.28 10.66 3.25
CA ALA A 85 4.85 10.33 4.60
C ALA A 85 4.29 8.91 4.66
N MET A 86 4.63 8.18 5.73
CA MET A 86 4.01 6.92 6.09
C MET A 86 2.81 7.20 7.00
N HIS A 87 1.63 6.75 6.59
CA HIS A 87 0.41 6.89 7.38
C HIS A 87 0.22 5.71 8.34
N ASP A 88 0.48 4.48 7.88
CA ASP A 88 0.23 3.28 8.66
C ASP A 88 1.06 2.09 8.15
N CYS A 89 1.21 1.07 8.99
CA CYS A 89 1.84 -0.19 8.63
C CYS A 89 1.08 -1.35 9.29
N MET A 90 0.52 -2.23 8.46
CA MET A 90 -0.21 -3.41 8.93
C MET A 90 0.52 -4.69 8.59
N ASP A 91 0.57 -5.59 9.56
CA ASP A 91 1.10 -6.92 9.38
C ASP A 91 -0.03 -7.97 9.34
N SER A 92 0.06 -8.90 8.38
CA SER A 92 -0.87 -10.03 8.23
C SER A 92 -0.10 -11.34 8.06
N THR A 93 -0.78 -12.48 8.03
CA THR A 93 -0.12 -13.79 7.91
C THR A 93 0.74 -13.92 6.65
N SER A 94 0.32 -13.34 5.53
CA SER A 94 0.99 -13.51 4.23
C SER A 94 1.58 -12.24 3.65
N TYR A 95 1.18 -11.07 4.15
CA TYR A 95 1.55 -9.78 3.60
C TYR A 95 1.86 -8.75 4.67
N VAL A 96 2.77 -7.82 4.36
CA VAL A 96 2.91 -6.55 5.07
C VAL A 96 2.38 -5.45 4.16
N TYR A 97 1.59 -4.54 4.72
CA TYR A 97 1.01 -3.39 4.04
C TYR A 97 1.63 -2.12 4.61
N VAL A 98 2.24 -1.31 3.76
CA VAL A 98 2.73 0.03 4.14
C VAL A 98 1.86 1.05 3.41
N VAL A 99 1.18 1.90 4.17
CA VAL A 99 0.28 2.93 3.65
C VAL A 99 1.00 4.27 3.68
N MET A 100 1.03 4.95 2.55
CA MET A 100 1.80 6.17 2.32
C MET A 100 0.91 7.27 1.70
N GLU A 101 1.42 8.50 1.68
CA GLU A 101 0.91 9.60 0.85
C GLU A 101 0.67 9.18 -0.61
#